data_AF-A0A8C6GBD4-F1
#
_entry.id   AF-A0A8C6GBD4-F1
#
_cell.length_a   1.000
_cell.length_b   1.000
_cell.length_c   1.000
_cell.angle_alpha   90.00
_cell.angle_beta   90.00
_cell.angle_gamma   90.00
#
_symmetry.space_group_name_H-M   'P 1'
#
loop_
_entity.id
_entity.type
_entity.pdbx_description
1 polymer ?
#
loop_
_entity_poly.entity_id
_entity_poly.type
_entity_poly.pdbx_seq_one_letter_code
_entity_poly.pdbx_strand_id
1 'polypeptide(L)'
;MASGSRFAVTRRSAASQCFTQEAGPGIDGMTTSERVVDLLNQAALITNDSKITVLIQVQELIINREPTLLDNFLDEIIAFQADKSTEVRKFVIGFIETACKRDTELLLKLIANLHLLLRDENVNVVKKAILSMTQLYKVALRWMVKSPVIRDLQEACWGMVTSMAGEIILLLDSDNDGIRTHAIKFVEGLIVTLSPRMADSVVPRRQEHDISLDRIPRHHPYIQYNVLWEEGKAALEQLLKFMVHPAISSINLTTALGSLANIARQRPMFMSKVIQVYETLHANLPPTLAKTQVRSVRKNLKLYLLSVLKHPASLEFQAQITTLLVRLGTSWAEISHNMPSSKSSHKRPRDNTDSTLKKRKLEPNLGEDDKGKDLEPGPSGMSKASSQTDTDITAEFLQPLLTPDNVADLVLISMAYLPETMPAYFQAIYTPVKSAGTEAQIKHLAQLMATQMTAVGLRPGVEQRKQCTEEPKEEKVVKPENILIKRHLSVQGRAIPVVGSQSALGGRGTLVREEARTHHPCHAATAGRR
;
A
#
# COMPACT_ATOMS: atom_id res chain seq x y z
N MET A 1 -56.44 -24.70 -12.45
CA MET A 1 -56.64 -23.24 -12.44
C MET A 1 -55.34 -22.54 -12.08
N ALA A 2 -55.08 -21.42 -12.77
CA ALA A 2 -54.07 -20.39 -12.52
C ALA A 2 -52.57 -20.72 -12.74
N SER A 3 -52.14 -20.41 -13.97
CA SER A 3 -50.78 -20.05 -14.38
C SER A 3 -50.33 -18.72 -13.75
N GLY A 4 -49.12 -18.67 -13.20
CA GLY A 4 -48.49 -17.44 -12.69
C GLY A 4 -47.11 -17.21 -13.30
N SER A 5 -47.06 -16.41 -14.36
CA SER A 5 -45.83 -15.90 -14.99
C SER A 5 -45.13 -14.90 -14.07
N ARG A 6 -43.86 -15.13 -13.74
CA ARG A 6 -42.99 -14.16 -13.05
C ARG A 6 -42.26 -13.34 -14.11
N PHE A 7 -42.64 -12.06 -14.22
CA PHE A 7 -41.92 -11.06 -15.00
C PHE A 7 -40.49 -10.87 -14.45
N ALA A 8 -39.50 -11.15 -15.28
CA ALA A 8 -38.13 -10.69 -15.09
C ALA A 8 -38.03 -9.25 -15.62
N VAL A 9 -37.89 -8.28 -14.72
CA VAL A 9 -37.63 -6.88 -15.08
C VAL A 9 -36.12 -6.73 -15.32
N THR A 10 -35.71 -6.81 -16.58
CA THR A 10 -34.37 -6.43 -17.02
C THR A 10 -34.26 -4.90 -16.94
N ARG A 11 -33.46 -4.37 -16.00
CA ARG A 11 -33.11 -2.94 -15.94
C ARG A 11 -32.40 -2.54 -17.25
N ARG A 12 -33.10 -1.84 -18.14
CA ARG A 12 -32.51 -1.14 -19.29
C ARG A 12 -31.67 0.05 -18.80
N SER A 13 -30.53 0.29 -19.46
CA SER A 13 -29.68 1.47 -19.21
C SER A 13 -30.43 2.74 -19.61
N ALA A 14 -30.16 3.86 -18.91
CA ALA A 14 -30.72 5.18 -19.23
C ALA A 14 -30.47 5.60 -20.70
N ALA A 15 -29.37 5.11 -21.30
CA ALA A 15 -29.06 5.31 -22.72
C ALA A 15 -30.13 4.72 -23.67
N SER A 16 -30.77 3.61 -23.29
CA SER A 16 -31.84 3.00 -24.09
C SER A 16 -33.18 3.75 -23.99
N GLN A 17 -33.34 4.64 -23.00
CA GLN A 17 -34.56 5.43 -22.81
C GLN A 17 -34.50 6.75 -23.60
N CYS A 18 -33.30 7.29 -23.87
CA CYS A 18 -33.14 8.46 -24.74
C CYS A 18 -33.46 8.19 -26.21
N PHE A 19 -33.29 6.94 -26.69
CA PHE A 19 -33.56 6.59 -28.08
C PHE A 19 -35.06 6.58 -28.45
N THR A 20 -35.96 6.59 -27.47
CA THR A 20 -37.40 6.43 -27.73
C THR A 20 -38.20 7.72 -27.87
N GLN A 21 -37.59 8.91 -27.73
CA GLN A 21 -38.36 10.16 -27.61
C GLN A 21 -38.15 11.21 -28.72
N GLU A 22 -37.37 10.94 -29.77
CA GLU A 22 -37.24 11.87 -30.91
C GLU A 22 -37.26 11.16 -32.27
N ALA A 23 -38.33 10.43 -32.57
CA ALA A 23 -38.66 10.04 -33.93
C ALA A 23 -39.64 11.08 -34.53
N GLY A 24 -39.13 12.24 -34.92
CA GLY A 24 -39.83 13.15 -35.83
C GLY A 24 -39.82 12.60 -37.27
N PRO A 25 -40.80 12.93 -38.12
CA PRO A 25 -41.02 12.24 -39.40
C PRO A 25 -40.08 12.71 -40.53
N GLY A 26 -38.76 12.74 -40.28
CA GLY A 26 -37.74 13.17 -41.25
C GLY A 26 -36.36 12.51 -41.13
N ILE A 27 -36.18 11.47 -40.30
CA ILE A 27 -34.86 10.90 -39.93
C ILE A 27 -34.61 9.51 -40.57
N ASP A 28 -35.30 9.15 -41.66
CA ASP A 28 -35.17 7.80 -42.26
C ASP A 28 -34.12 7.68 -43.38
N GLY A 29 -33.12 8.57 -43.42
CA GLY A 29 -32.04 8.51 -44.43
C GLY A 29 -30.66 9.00 -44.01
N MET A 30 -30.46 9.47 -42.77
CA MET A 30 -29.19 10.05 -42.35
C MET A 30 -28.16 8.97 -42.00
N THR A 31 -26.98 9.05 -42.60
CA THR A 31 -25.86 8.16 -42.25
C THR A 31 -25.36 8.45 -40.83
N THR A 32 -24.70 7.47 -40.19
CA THR A 32 -24.12 7.67 -38.85
C THR A 32 -23.15 8.85 -38.84
N SER A 33 -22.33 8.99 -39.89
CA SER A 33 -21.36 10.08 -40.05
C SER A 33 -22.04 11.45 -40.11
N GLU A 34 -23.08 11.60 -40.93
CA GLU A 34 -23.86 12.85 -40.99
C GLU A 34 -24.49 13.17 -39.63
N ARG A 35 -25.04 12.16 -38.94
CA ARG A 35 -25.63 12.36 -37.61
C ARG A 35 -24.59 12.80 -36.58
N VAL A 36 -23.37 12.27 -36.64
CA VAL A 36 -22.27 12.71 -35.78
C VAL A 36 -21.91 14.17 -36.04
N VAL A 37 -21.79 14.58 -37.30
CA VAL A 37 -21.52 15.97 -37.69
C VAL A 37 -22.61 16.91 -37.16
N ASP A 38 -23.88 16.56 -37.34
CA ASP A 38 -25.02 17.34 -36.84
C ASP A 38 -24.97 17.50 -35.31
N LEU A 39 -24.74 16.41 -34.57
CA LEU A 39 -24.63 16.45 -33.11
C LEU A 39 -23.41 17.26 -32.63
N LEU A 40 -22.27 17.18 -33.30
CA LEU A 40 -21.08 17.98 -32.98
C LEU A 40 -21.33 19.48 -33.19
N ASN A 41 -21.97 19.85 -34.30
CA ASN A 41 -22.37 21.23 -34.56
C ASN A 41 -23.35 21.75 -33.51
N GLN A 42 -24.33 20.94 -33.11
CA GLN A 42 -25.25 21.28 -32.03
C GLN A 42 -24.50 21.46 -30.69
N ALA A 43 -23.59 20.54 -30.34
CA ALA A 43 -22.81 20.62 -29.12
C ALA A 43 -21.92 21.87 -29.05
N ALA A 44 -21.38 22.32 -30.19
CA ALA A 44 -20.58 23.55 -30.28
C ALA A 44 -21.40 24.82 -30.00
N LEU A 45 -22.69 24.83 -30.34
CA LEU A 45 -23.58 25.98 -30.12
C LEU A 45 -24.18 26.03 -28.70
N ILE A 46 -24.27 24.90 -28.01
CA ILE A 46 -24.79 24.83 -26.65
C ILE A 46 -23.78 25.47 -25.68
N THR A 47 -24.25 26.39 -24.84
CA THR A 47 -23.40 27.15 -23.89
C THR A 47 -23.37 26.58 -22.47
N ASN A 48 -24.29 25.69 -22.13
CA ASN A 48 -24.40 25.08 -20.81
C ASN A 48 -23.98 23.59 -20.83
N ASP A 49 -24.03 22.94 -19.67
CA ASP A 49 -23.59 21.54 -19.51
C ASP A 49 -24.50 20.51 -20.22
N SER A 50 -25.64 20.90 -20.79
CA SER A 50 -26.49 19.98 -21.54
C SER A 50 -25.80 19.46 -22.81
N LYS A 51 -24.76 20.16 -23.29
CA LYS A 51 -23.91 19.69 -24.39
C LYS A 51 -23.28 18.33 -24.13
N ILE A 52 -23.03 17.99 -22.86
CA ILE A 52 -22.46 16.69 -22.47
C ILE A 52 -23.38 15.55 -22.90
N THR A 53 -24.71 15.73 -22.82
CA THR A 53 -25.67 14.72 -23.29
C THR A 53 -25.54 14.47 -24.79
N VAL A 54 -25.30 15.53 -25.57
CA VAL A 54 -25.08 15.45 -27.02
C VAL A 54 -23.74 14.76 -27.32
N LEU A 55 -22.68 15.15 -26.61
CA LEU A 55 -21.36 14.54 -26.75
C LEU A 55 -21.34 13.05 -26.34
N ILE A 56 -22.12 12.65 -25.34
CA ILE A 56 -22.30 11.23 -24.98
C ILE A 56 -22.97 10.46 -26.12
N GLN A 57 -23.93 11.05 -26.84
CA GLN A 57 -24.52 10.42 -28.02
C GLN A 57 -23.48 10.25 -29.12
N VAL A 58 -22.66 11.27 -29.38
CA VAL A 58 -21.55 11.16 -30.35
C VAL A 58 -20.61 10.04 -29.94
N GLN A 59 -20.19 9.98 -28.67
CA GLN A 59 -19.34 8.92 -28.15
C GLN A 59 -19.93 7.52 -28.40
N GLU A 60 -21.23 7.31 -28.16
CA GLU A 60 -21.88 6.02 -28.40
C GLU A 60 -21.86 5.64 -29.89
N LEU A 61 -22.11 6.61 -30.77
CA LEU A 61 -22.09 6.40 -32.21
C LEU A 61 -20.69 6.02 -32.72
N ILE A 62 -19.65 6.74 -32.30
CA ILE A 62 -18.29 6.54 -32.83
C ILE A 62 -17.47 5.49 -32.09
N ILE A 63 -17.81 5.11 -30.86
CA ILE A 63 -17.08 4.06 -30.11
C ILE A 63 -17.77 2.70 -30.20
N ASN A 64 -19.09 2.66 -30.23
CA ASN A 64 -19.86 1.41 -30.11
C ASN A 64 -20.62 1.05 -31.39
N ARG A 65 -21.31 2.00 -32.02
CA ARG A 65 -22.13 1.72 -33.21
C ARG A 65 -21.27 1.55 -34.47
N GLU A 66 -20.40 2.52 -34.75
CA GLU A 66 -19.58 2.54 -35.96
C GLU A 66 -18.13 2.97 -35.63
N PRO A 67 -17.31 2.04 -35.07
CA PRO A 67 -15.96 2.35 -34.59
C PRO A 67 -14.98 2.89 -35.63
N THR A 68 -15.24 2.64 -36.92
CA THR A 68 -14.44 3.16 -38.03
C THR A 68 -14.49 4.69 -38.14
N LEU A 69 -15.50 5.33 -37.53
CA LEU A 69 -15.62 6.79 -37.47
C LEU A 69 -14.79 7.42 -36.35
N LEU A 70 -14.24 6.64 -35.42
CA LEU A 70 -13.55 7.15 -34.25
C LEU A 70 -12.34 8.01 -34.60
N ASP A 71 -11.50 7.57 -35.55
CA ASP A 71 -10.31 8.32 -35.95
C ASP A 71 -10.67 9.59 -36.74
N ASN A 72 -11.80 9.56 -37.46
CA ASN A 72 -12.26 10.68 -38.29
C ASN A 72 -12.77 11.86 -37.46
N PHE A 73 -13.38 11.60 -36.29
CA PHE A 73 -13.99 12.61 -35.43
C PHE A 73 -13.21 12.86 -34.13
N LEU A 74 -11.97 12.38 -34.08
CA LEU A 74 -11.17 12.44 -32.87
C LEU A 74 -10.87 13.90 -32.48
N ASP A 75 -10.41 14.69 -33.44
CA ASP A 75 -9.97 16.07 -33.20
C ASP A 75 -11.12 16.98 -32.75
N GLU A 76 -12.32 16.78 -33.30
CA GLU A 76 -13.53 17.53 -32.96
C GLU A 76 -13.96 17.29 -31.51
N ILE A 77 -13.87 16.05 -31.02
CA ILE A 77 -14.18 15.76 -29.62
C ILE A 77 -13.08 16.29 -28.70
N ILE A 78 -11.81 16.13 -29.08
CA ILE A 78 -10.67 16.60 -28.27
C ILE A 78 -10.64 18.13 -28.18
N ALA A 79 -11.16 18.87 -29.17
CA ALA A 79 -11.28 20.33 -29.10
C ALA A 79 -12.04 20.81 -27.86
N PHE A 80 -13.00 20.03 -27.35
CA PHE A 80 -13.74 20.35 -26.11
C PHE A 80 -12.89 20.26 -24.83
N GLN A 81 -11.63 19.83 -24.90
CA GLN A 81 -10.73 19.86 -23.75
C GLN A 81 -10.44 21.29 -23.28
N ALA A 82 -10.59 22.29 -24.16
CA ALA A 82 -10.44 23.70 -23.85
C ALA A 82 -11.74 24.37 -23.40
N ASP A 83 -12.84 23.62 -23.23
CA ASP A 83 -14.12 24.17 -22.79
C ASP A 83 -14.02 24.71 -21.35
N LYS A 84 -14.73 25.81 -21.08
CA LYS A 84 -14.76 26.46 -19.76
C LYS A 84 -15.42 25.56 -18.70
N SER A 85 -16.38 24.73 -19.11
CA SER A 85 -17.07 23.81 -18.21
C SER A 85 -16.16 22.67 -17.76
N THR A 86 -16.02 22.54 -16.44
CA THR A 86 -15.26 21.45 -15.81
C THR A 86 -15.85 20.07 -16.12
N GLU A 87 -17.17 19.99 -16.30
CA GLU A 87 -17.84 18.72 -16.60
C GLU A 87 -17.60 18.28 -18.04
N VAL A 88 -17.49 19.23 -18.97
CA VAL A 88 -17.11 18.97 -20.37
C VAL A 88 -15.67 18.46 -20.46
N ARG A 89 -14.72 19.11 -19.75
CA ARG A 89 -13.33 18.62 -19.72
C ARG A 89 -13.21 17.23 -19.08
N LYS A 90 -13.98 16.94 -18.03
CA LYS A 90 -14.07 15.59 -17.43
C LYS A 90 -14.66 14.57 -18.40
N PHE A 91 -15.63 14.97 -19.21
CA PHE A 91 -16.16 14.13 -20.28
C PHE A 91 -15.05 13.78 -21.29
N VAL A 92 -14.26 14.76 -21.73
CA VAL A 92 -13.15 14.52 -22.68
C VAL A 92 -12.13 13.51 -22.11
N ILE A 93 -11.77 13.61 -20.83
CA ILE A 93 -10.93 12.60 -20.17
C ILE A 93 -11.59 11.20 -20.24
N GLY A 94 -12.89 11.13 -19.96
CA GLY A 94 -13.67 9.89 -20.06
C GLY A 94 -13.69 9.32 -21.47
N PHE A 95 -13.81 10.18 -22.48
CA PHE A 95 -13.75 9.82 -23.90
C PHE A 95 -12.36 9.28 -24.28
N ILE A 96 -11.27 9.94 -23.87
CA ILE A 96 -9.90 9.45 -24.11
C ILE A 96 -9.72 8.05 -23.52
N GLU A 97 -10.22 7.83 -22.30
CA GLU A 97 -10.16 6.52 -21.64
C GLU A 97 -10.91 5.43 -22.42
N THR A 98 -12.12 5.72 -22.90
CA THR A 98 -12.93 4.74 -23.65
C THR A 98 -12.38 4.50 -25.05
N ALA A 99 -11.93 5.55 -25.74
CA ALA A 99 -11.29 5.46 -27.05
C ALA A 99 -10.02 4.58 -26.99
N CYS A 100 -9.11 4.84 -26.05
CA CYS A 100 -7.86 4.08 -25.90
C CYS A 100 -8.08 2.62 -25.47
N LYS A 101 -9.18 2.32 -24.77
CA LYS A 101 -9.58 0.94 -24.42
C LYS A 101 -10.18 0.20 -25.62
N ARG A 102 -10.80 0.92 -26.56
CA ARG A 102 -11.34 0.37 -27.80
C ARG A 102 -10.21 0.13 -28.81
N ASP A 103 -9.37 1.13 -29.02
CA ASP A 103 -8.19 1.11 -29.88
C ASP A 103 -7.03 1.79 -29.17
N THR A 104 -6.02 1.01 -28.77
CA THR A 104 -4.89 1.51 -27.99
C THR A 104 -3.88 2.29 -28.84
N GLU A 105 -3.90 2.18 -30.17
CA GLU A 105 -3.02 2.99 -31.03
C GLU A 105 -3.36 4.48 -30.98
N LEU A 106 -4.62 4.82 -30.68
CA LEU A 106 -5.05 6.21 -30.48
C LEU A 106 -4.33 6.89 -29.32
N LEU A 107 -3.74 6.13 -28.39
CA LEU A 107 -2.94 6.70 -27.31
C LEU A 107 -1.78 7.55 -27.85
N LEU A 108 -1.24 7.22 -29.03
CA LEU A 108 -0.21 8.00 -29.72
C LEU A 108 -0.65 9.45 -29.99
N LYS A 109 -1.93 9.66 -30.30
CA LYS A 109 -2.52 10.98 -30.57
C LYS A 109 -3.06 11.65 -29.30
N LEU A 110 -3.49 10.84 -28.32
CA LEU A 110 -4.27 11.31 -27.16
C LEU A 110 -3.48 11.53 -25.88
N ILE A 111 -2.27 10.94 -25.75
CA ILE A 111 -1.52 11.01 -24.49
C ILE A 111 -1.15 12.43 -24.09
N ALA A 112 -0.77 13.29 -25.04
CA ALA A 112 -0.44 14.69 -24.79
C ALA A 112 -1.65 15.50 -24.28
N ASN A 113 -2.84 15.22 -24.84
CA ASN A 113 -4.10 15.82 -24.40
C ASN A 113 -4.44 15.41 -22.96
N LEU A 114 -4.28 14.12 -22.64
CA LEU A 114 -4.47 13.64 -21.26
C LEU A 114 -3.44 14.24 -20.29
N HIS A 115 -2.19 14.47 -20.74
CA HIS A 115 -1.16 15.11 -19.93
C HIS A 115 -1.51 16.56 -19.61
N LEU A 116 -2.00 17.32 -20.60
CA LEU A 116 -2.50 18.68 -20.39
C LEU A 116 -3.62 18.69 -19.33
N LEU A 117 -4.59 17.77 -19.45
CA LEU A 117 -5.73 17.65 -18.52
C LEU A 117 -5.33 17.17 -17.12
N LEU A 118 -4.20 16.45 -16.98
CA LEU A 118 -3.62 16.11 -15.68
C LEU A 118 -3.06 17.34 -14.96
N ARG A 119 -2.71 18.39 -15.71
CA ARG A 119 -2.20 19.67 -15.20
C ARG A 119 -3.25 20.79 -15.22
N ASP A 120 -4.54 20.42 -15.29
CA ASP A 120 -5.64 21.37 -15.26
C ASP A 120 -5.69 22.15 -13.94
N GLU A 121 -6.08 23.43 -14.00
CA GLU A 121 -6.23 24.26 -12.81
C GLU A 121 -7.33 23.74 -11.86
N ASN A 122 -8.33 23.04 -12.40
CA ASN A 122 -9.41 22.49 -11.61
C ASN A 122 -9.08 21.10 -11.07
N VAL A 123 -9.03 20.99 -9.74
CA VAL A 123 -8.73 19.73 -9.03
C VAL A 123 -9.67 18.57 -9.37
N ASN A 124 -10.92 18.82 -9.79
CA ASN A 124 -11.84 17.75 -10.19
C ASN A 124 -11.48 17.15 -11.55
N VAL A 125 -10.92 17.96 -12.45
CA VAL A 125 -10.40 17.51 -13.75
C VAL A 125 -9.14 16.68 -13.51
N VAL A 126 -8.21 17.17 -12.69
CA VAL A 126 -6.99 16.42 -12.30
C VAL A 126 -7.34 15.06 -11.66
N LYS A 127 -8.27 15.03 -10.69
CA LYS A 127 -8.74 13.76 -10.09
C LYS A 127 -9.29 12.79 -11.14
N LYS A 128 -10.03 13.27 -12.14
CA LYS A 128 -10.55 12.44 -13.23
C LYS A 128 -9.42 11.96 -14.15
N ALA A 129 -8.42 12.77 -14.43
CA ALA A 129 -7.23 12.38 -15.20
C ALA A 129 -6.46 11.25 -14.51
N ILE A 130 -6.26 11.35 -13.18
CA ILE A 130 -5.62 10.29 -12.37
C ILE A 130 -6.41 8.97 -12.45
N LEU A 131 -7.74 9.02 -12.36
CA LEU A 131 -8.58 7.82 -12.50
C LEU A 131 -8.42 7.16 -13.87
N SER A 132 -8.37 7.96 -14.93
CA SER A 132 -8.21 7.46 -16.29
C SER A 132 -6.80 6.90 -16.52
N MET A 133 -5.75 7.56 -16.00
CA MET A 133 -4.38 7.01 -16.00
C MET A 133 -4.28 5.69 -15.21
N THR A 134 -5.05 5.53 -14.12
CA THR A 134 -5.11 4.26 -13.37
C THR A 134 -5.60 3.09 -14.24
N GLN A 135 -6.45 3.36 -15.24
CA GLN A 135 -6.90 2.36 -16.20
C GLN A 135 -5.96 2.23 -17.39
N LEU A 136 -5.48 3.35 -17.93
CA LEU A 136 -4.71 3.38 -19.17
C LEU A 136 -3.27 2.91 -19.00
N TYR A 137 -2.65 3.10 -17.83
CA TYR A 137 -1.25 2.67 -17.61
C TYR A 137 -1.05 1.18 -17.92
N LYS A 138 -1.90 0.32 -17.35
CA LYS A 138 -1.84 -1.14 -17.59
C LYS A 138 -2.27 -1.54 -19.01
N VAL A 139 -3.13 -0.76 -19.67
CA VAL A 139 -3.52 -0.98 -21.07
C VAL A 139 -2.34 -0.64 -21.99
N ALA A 140 -1.70 0.51 -21.78
CA ALA A 140 -0.51 0.95 -22.48
C ALA A 140 0.64 -0.05 -22.31
N LEU A 141 0.94 -0.47 -21.07
CA LEU A 141 1.99 -1.46 -20.82
C LEU A 141 1.70 -2.78 -21.53
N ARG A 142 0.44 -3.24 -21.50
CA ARG A 142 0.04 -4.46 -22.23
C ARG A 142 0.23 -4.32 -23.73
N TRP A 143 -0.07 -3.16 -24.29
CA TRP A 143 0.14 -2.86 -25.70
C TRP A 143 1.63 -2.84 -26.07
N MET A 144 2.47 -2.19 -25.26
CA MET A 144 3.93 -2.21 -25.44
C MET A 144 4.48 -3.65 -25.45
N VAL A 145 4.11 -4.46 -24.45
CA VAL A 145 4.62 -5.83 -24.29
C VAL A 145 4.15 -6.77 -25.41
N LYS A 146 2.97 -6.53 -25.98
CA LYS A 146 2.44 -7.33 -27.09
C LYS A 146 2.97 -6.92 -28.46
N SER A 147 3.56 -5.73 -28.56
CA SER A 147 4.04 -5.19 -29.84
C SER A 147 5.37 -5.86 -30.19
N PRO A 148 5.47 -6.59 -31.33
CA PRO A 148 6.69 -7.32 -31.68
C PRO A 148 7.84 -6.37 -32.05
N VAL A 149 7.51 -5.20 -32.59
CA VAL A 149 8.45 -4.14 -32.95
C VAL A 149 7.90 -2.85 -32.39
N ILE A 150 8.72 -2.13 -31.63
CA ILE A 150 8.38 -0.84 -31.07
C ILE A 150 8.88 0.24 -32.03
N ARG A 151 8.00 1.17 -32.40
CA ARG A 151 8.31 2.30 -33.30
C ARG A 151 8.67 3.54 -32.47
N ASP A 152 9.42 4.48 -33.02
CA ASP A 152 9.84 5.72 -32.33
C ASP A 152 8.68 6.48 -31.68
N LEU A 153 7.54 6.62 -32.38
CA LEU A 153 6.36 7.29 -31.84
C LEU A 153 5.74 6.52 -30.66
N GLN A 154 5.81 5.19 -30.68
CA GLN A 154 5.36 4.33 -29.60
C GLN A 154 6.32 4.38 -28.40
N GLU A 155 7.64 4.46 -28.63
CA GLU A 155 8.63 4.70 -27.57
C GLU A 155 8.40 6.04 -26.88
N ALA A 156 8.20 7.12 -27.66
CA ALA A 156 7.90 8.45 -27.14
C ALA A 156 6.58 8.48 -26.35
N CYS A 157 5.54 7.80 -26.84
CA CYS A 157 4.28 7.65 -26.13
C CYS A 157 4.45 6.93 -24.79
N TRP A 158 5.20 5.83 -24.77
CA TRP A 158 5.53 5.13 -23.52
C TRP A 158 6.32 6.02 -22.55
N GLY A 159 7.31 6.76 -23.05
CA GLY A 159 8.07 7.74 -22.26
C GLY A 159 7.17 8.77 -21.58
N MET A 160 6.14 9.25 -22.29
CA MET A 160 5.15 10.18 -21.74
C MET A 160 4.25 9.51 -20.69
N VAL A 161 3.78 8.28 -20.94
CA VAL A 161 3.00 7.49 -19.97
C VAL A 161 3.80 7.28 -18.68
N THR A 162 5.09 6.95 -18.77
CA THR A 162 5.96 6.76 -17.60
C THR A 162 6.23 8.08 -16.87
N SER A 163 6.43 9.18 -17.61
CA SER A 163 6.58 10.51 -17.01
C SER A 163 5.33 10.92 -16.23
N MET A 164 4.15 10.73 -16.82
CA MET A 164 2.88 11.01 -16.17
C MET A 164 2.66 10.13 -14.94
N ALA A 165 3.06 8.86 -14.98
CA ALA A 165 3.01 7.99 -13.80
C ALA A 165 3.88 8.54 -12.66
N GLY A 166 5.09 9.02 -12.97
CA GLY A 166 5.97 9.72 -12.04
C GLY A 166 5.35 10.99 -11.46
N GLU A 167 4.74 11.83 -12.30
CA GLU A 167 4.01 13.04 -11.87
C GLU A 167 2.89 12.70 -10.87
N ILE A 168 2.10 11.64 -11.14
CA ILE A 168 1.02 11.23 -10.22
C ILE A 168 1.56 10.70 -8.88
N ILE A 169 2.73 10.06 -8.86
CA ILE A 169 3.38 9.67 -7.60
C ILE A 169 3.72 10.93 -6.77
N LEU A 170 4.25 11.98 -7.41
CA LEU A 170 4.54 13.26 -6.74
C LEU A 170 3.27 13.95 -6.21
N LEU A 171 2.10 13.70 -6.82
CA LEU A 171 0.81 14.19 -6.34
C LEU A 171 0.36 13.55 -5.01
N LEU A 172 1.10 12.57 -4.45
CA LEU A 172 0.93 12.18 -3.05
C LEU A 172 1.22 13.35 -2.09
N ASP A 173 2.06 14.30 -2.48
CA ASP A 173 2.42 15.49 -1.70
C ASP A 173 1.59 16.73 -2.09
N SER A 174 0.57 16.58 -2.94
CA SER A 174 -0.34 17.68 -3.32
C SER A 174 -1.05 18.28 -2.10
N ASP A 175 -1.27 19.59 -2.08
CA ASP A 175 -2.03 20.27 -1.03
C ASP A 175 -3.51 19.86 -1.00
N ASN A 176 -4.07 19.43 -2.13
CA ASN A 176 -5.45 18.98 -2.23
C ASN A 176 -5.63 17.52 -1.73
N ASP A 177 -6.43 17.34 -0.67
CA ASP A 177 -6.72 16.04 -0.06
C ASP A 177 -7.38 15.02 -1.02
N GLY A 178 -8.21 15.52 -1.93
CA GLY A 178 -8.87 14.71 -2.93
C GLY A 178 -7.88 14.19 -3.98
N ILE A 179 -6.93 15.01 -4.42
CA ILE A 179 -5.86 14.60 -5.35
C ILE A 179 -5.01 13.51 -4.70
N ARG A 180 -4.56 13.70 -3.45
CA ARG A 180 -3.80 12.67 -2.71
C ARG A 180 -4.55 11.34 -2.63
N THR A 181 -5.86 11.38 -2.35
CA THR A 181 -6.71 10.18 -2.33
C THR A 181 -6.66 9.41 -3.66
N HIS A 182 -6.73 10.12 -4.79
CA HIS A 182 -6.70 9.51 -6.11
C HIS A 182 -5.29 9.01 -6.49
N ALA A 183 -4.24 9.76 -6.11
CA ALA A 183 -2.85 9.35 -6.29
C ALA A 183 -2.56 8.03 -5.56
N ILE A 184 -3.04 7.85 -4.32
CA ILE A 184 -2.92 6.58 -3.58
C ILE A 184 -3.50 5.40 -4.40
N LYS A 185 -4.66 5.59 -5.01
CA LYS A 185 -5.32 4.54 -5.82
C LYS A 185 -4.59 4.25 -7.12
N PHE A 186 -4.00 5.26 -7.74
CA PHE A 186 -3.11 5.08 -8.89
C PHE A 186 -1.88 4.27 -8.49
N VAL A 187 -1.21 4.67 -7.39
CA VAL A 187 0.00 4.00 -6.86
C VAL A 187 -0.29 2.54 -6.48
N GLU A 188 -1.44 2.23 -5.88
CA GLU A 188 -1.88 0.84 -5.68
C GLU A 188 -1.92 0.06 -7.00
N GLY A 189 -2.56 0.62 -8.02
CA GLY A 189 -2.66 0.00 -9.35
C GLY A 189 -1.30 -0.18 -10.00
N LEU A 190 -0.40 0.80 -9.85
CA LEU A 190 0.96 0.76 -10.35
C LEU A 190 1.76 -0.36 -9.69
N ILE A 191 1.77 -0.43 -8.35
CA ILE A 191 2.48 -1.48 -7.59
C ILE A 191 1.99 -2.86 -8.01
N VAL A 192 0.67 -3.06 -8.09
CA VAL A 192 0.09 -4.34 -8.52
C VAL A 192 0.50 -4.67 -9.97
N THR A 193 0.47 -3.71 -10.88
CA THR A 193 0.85 -3.91 -12.29
C THR A 193 2.34 -4.26 -12.43
N LEU A 194 3.20 -3.57 -11.68
CA LEU A 194 4.66 -3.68 -11.75
C LEU A 194 5.27 -4.70 -10.77
N SER A 195 4.45 -5.64 -10.28
CA SER A 195 4.90 -6.77 -9.47
C SER A 195 4.32 -8.09 -9.99
N PRO A 196 5.04 -9.21 -9.87
CA PRO A 196 4.59 -10.48 -10.41
C PRO A 196 3.46 -11.07 -9.57
N ARG A 197 2.53 -11.76 -10.22
CA ARG A 197 1.60 -12.66 -9.52
C ARG A 197 2.38 -13.87 -9.00
N MET A 198 1.94 -14.37 -7.84
CA MET A 198 2.39 -15.62 -7.23
C MET A 198 1.23 -16.63 -7.20
N ALA A 199 1.54 -17.91 -6.91
CA ALA A 199 0.54 -18.99 -6.90
C ALA A 199 -0.62 -18.75 -5.91
N ASP A 200 -0.34 -18.04 -4.83
CA ASP A 200 -1.26 -17.68 -3.75
C ASP A 200 -1.87 -16.27 -3.93
N SER A 201 -1.61 -15.57 -5.04
CA SER A 201 -2.15 -14.24 -5.28
C SER A 201 -3.67 -14.25 -5.50
N VAL A 202 -4.40 -13.48 -4.70
CA VAL A 202 -5.86 -13.35 -4.82
C VAL A 202 -6.21 -12.18 -5.74
N VAL A 203 -6.43 -12.47 -7.03
CA VAL A 203 -6.78 -11.47 -8.05
C VAL A 203 -8.31 -11.35 -8.20
N PRO A 204 -8.90 -10.15 -8.10
CA PRO A 204 -10.32 -9.93 -8.40
C PRO A 204 -10.67 -10.30 -9.86
N ARG A 205 -11.84 -10.92 -10.08
CA ARG A 205 -12.29 -11.34 -11.44
C ARG A 205 -12.19 -10.25 -12.51
N ARG A 206 -12.50 -9.00 -12.15
CA ARG A 206 -12.42 -7.84 -13.05
C ARG A 206 -10.98 -7.48 -13.51
N GLN A 207 -9.96 -7.99 -12.82
CA GLN A 207 -8.53 -7.73 -13.05
C GLN A 207 -7.80 -8.98 -13.57
N GLU A 208 -8.51 -10.08 -13.87
CA GLU A 208 -7.89 -11.35 -14.26
C GLU A 208 -7.01 -11.22 -15.52
N HIS A 209 -7.50 -10.43 -16.48
CA HIS A 209 -6.85 -10.19 -17.76
C HIS A 209 -5.91 -8.98 -17.77
N ASP A 210 -5.78 -8.26 -16.65
CA ASP A 210 -4.82 -7.16 -16.54
C ASP A 210 -3.38 -7.70 -16.62
N ILE A 211 -2.49 -6.93 -17.22
CA ILE A 211 -1.06 -7.27 -17.25
C ILE A 211 -0.47 -7.19 -15.83
N SER A 212 0.51 -8.04 -15.57
CA SER A 212 1.33 -8.07 -14.37
C SER A 212 2.75 -8.46 -14.74
N LEU A 213 3.71 -8.18 -13.87
CA LEU A 213 5.13 -8.31 -14.21
C LEU A 213 5.53 -9.74 -14.63
N ASP A 214 4.87 -10.77 -14.10
CA ASP A 214 5.07 -12.19 -14.48
C ASP A 214 4.75 -12.48 -15.96
N ARG A 215 3.97 -11.63 -16.62
CA ARG A 215 3.60 -11.76 -18.03
C ARG A 215 4.53 -11.01 -18.98
N ILE A 216 5.56 -10.32 -18.46
CA ILE A 216 6.52 -9.56 -19.27
C ILE A 216 7.72 -10.44 -19.63
N PRO A 217 8.04 -10.61 -20.93
CA PRO A 217 9.24 -11.34 -21.35
C PRO A 217 10.51 -10.70 -20.78
N ARG A 218 11.44 -11.54 -20.29
CA ARG A 218 12.72 -11.07 -19.73
C ARG A 218 13.62 -10.39 -20.78
N HIS A 219 13.46 -10.76 -22.05
CA HIS A 219 14.23 -10.26 -23.19
C HIS A 219 13.36 -9.47 -24.18
N HIS A 220 12.47 -8.62 -23.66
CA HIS A 220 11.70 -7.72 -24.51
C HIS A 220 12.62 -6.59 -25.05
N PRO A 221 12.54 -6.21 -26.34
CA PRO A 221 13.51 -5.32 -26.98
C PRO A 221 13.61 -3.92 -26.34
N TYR A 222 12.49 -3.41 -25.82
CA TYR A 222 12.40 -2.07 -25.23
C TYR A 222 12.08 -2.10 -23.72
N ILE A 223 10.95 -2.72 -23.34
CA ILE A 223 10.51 -2.85 -21.95
C ILE A 223 11.46 -3.72 -21.13
N GLN A 224 12.08 -3.14 -20.09
CA GLN A 224 13.01 -3.85 -19.22
C GLN A 224 12.34 -4.32 -17.93
N TYR A 225 12.30 -5.63 -17.72
CA TYR A 225 11.67 -6.26 -16.54
C TYR A 225 12.20 -5.69 -15.21
N ASN A 226 13.53 -5.57 -15.08
CA ASN A 226 14.16 -5.17 -13.82
C ASN A 226 13.88 -3.70 -13.49
N VAL A 227 13.85 -2.83 -14.50
CA VAL A 227 13.51 -1.41 -14.31
C VAL A 227 12.09 -1.29 -13.77
N LEU A 228 11.13 -1.97 -14.40
CA LEU A 228 9.74 -1.98 -13.94
C LEU A 228 9.58 -2.56 -12.52
N TRP A 229 10.35 -3.61 -12.17
CA TRP A 229 10.35 -4.17 -10.82
C TRP A 229 10.83 -3.16 -9.77
N GLU A 230 11.94 -2.47 -10.05
CA GLU A 230 12.47 -1.44 -9.15
C GLU A 230 11.49 -0.26 -9.03
N GLU A 231 10.86 0.17 -10.13
CA GLU A 231 9.82 1.20 -10.11
C GLU A 231 8.62 0.80 -9.23
N GLY A 232 8.16 -0.46 -9.34
CA GLY A 232 7.08 -0.98 -8.51
C GLY A 232 7.41 -0.96 -7.01
N LYS A 233 8.65 -1.33 -6.65
CA LYS A 233 9.13 -1.26 -5.26
C LYS A 233 9.28 0.18 -4.78
N ALA A 234 9.85 1.06 -5.60
CA ALA A 234 9.98 2.48 -5.28
C ALA A 234 8.61 3.13 -5.03
N ALA A 235 7.60 2.81 -5.85
CA ALA A 235 6.23 3.27 -5.67
C ALA A 235 5.63 2.79 -4.33
N LEU A 236 5.89 1.54 -3.94
CA LEU A 236 5.51 1.03 -2.62
C LEU A 236 6.19 1.83 -1.50
N GLU A 237 7.50 2.08 -1.59
CA GLU A 237 8.22 2.87 -0.59
C GLU A 237 7.65 4.29 -0.43
N GLN A 238 7.26 4.95 -1.53
CA GLN A 238 6.60 6.26 -1.47
C GLN A 238 5.26 6.18 -0.75
N LEU A 239 4.44 5.16 -1.02
CA LEU A 239 3.18 4.95 -0.31
C LEU A 239 3.40 4.69 1.19
N LEU A 240 4.45 3.96 1.56
CA LEU A 240 4.78 3.70 2.97
C LEU A 240 5.26 4.95 3.69
N LYS A 241 6.12 5.76 3.05
CA LYS A 241 6.57 7.06 3.58
C LYS A 241 5.39 8.01 3.78
N PHE A 242 4.46 8.04 2.82
CA PHE A 242 3.26 8.85 2.91
C PHE A 242 2.40 8.52 4.14
N MET A 243 2.26 7.23 4.49
CA MET A 243 1.42 6.79 5.63
C MET A 243 1.93 7.23 7.01
N VAL A 244 3.23 7.46 7.15
CA VAL A 244 3.82 7.92 8.42
C VAL A 244 3.94 9.44 8.50
N HIS A 245 3.44 10.17 7.50
CA HIS A 245 3.47 11.62 7.50
C HIS A 245 2.60 12.20 8.63
N PRO A 246 3.11 13.11 9.47
CA PRO A 246 2.40 13.57 10.68
C PRO A 246 1.11 14.35 10.39
N ALA A 247 1.01 14.94 9.20
CA ALA A 247 -0.17 15.70 8.75
C ALA A 247 -1.09 14.91 7.79
N ILE A 248 -0.94 13.58 7.67
CA ILE A 248 -1.83 12.79 6.82
C ILE A 248 -3.29 12.89 7.31
N SER A 249 -4.22 13.10 6.37
CA SER A 249 -5.64 13.18 6.71
C SER A 249 -6.24 11.81 7.02
N SER A 250 -7.34 11.79 7.77
CA SER A 250 -8.06 10.56 8.09
C SER A 250 -8.54 9.79 6.83
N ILE A 251 -8.92 10.51 5.77
CA ILE A 251 -9.42 9.90 4.52
C ILE A 251 -8.25 9.28 3.75
N ASN A 252 -7.14 10.01 3.60
CA ASN A 252 -5.96 9.49 2.93
C ASN A 252 -5.37 8.29 3.69
N LEU A 253 -5.30 8.35 5.03
CA LEU A 253 -4.78 7.24 5.83
C LEU A 253 -5.63 5.98 5.70
N THR A 254 -6.97 6.11 5.77
CA THR A 254 -7.87 4.96 5.60
C THR A 254 -7.86 4.42 4.17
N THR A 255 -7.66 5.27 3.16
CA THR A 255 -7.47 4.88 1.75
C THR A 255 -6.16 4.12 1.56
N ALA A 256 -5.06 4.61 2.12
CA ALA A 256 -3.76 3.95 2.06
C ALA A 256 -3.76 2.60 2.78
N LEU A 257 -4.42 2.51 3.95
CA LEU A 257 -4.65 1.24 4.66
C LEU A 257 -5.34 0.22 3.74
N GLY A 258 -6.45 0.59 3.10
CA GLY A 258 -7.16 -0.30 2.19
C GLY A 258 -6.34 -0.68 0.96
N SER A 259 -5.51 0.25 0.49
CA SER A 259 -4.62 0.03 -0.65
C SER A 259 -3.53 -0.99 -0.33
N LEU A 260 -2.89 -0.88 0.84
CA LEU A 260 -1.93 -1.89 1.32
C LEU A 260 -2.58 -3.26 1.53
N ALA A 261 -3.83 -3.32 2.03
CA ALA A 261 -4.54 -4.58 2.18
C ALA A 261 -4.83 -5.25 0.81
N ASN A 262 -5.10 -4.45 -0.22
CA ASN A 262 -5.26 -4.95 -1.57
C ASN A 262 -3.93 -5.43 -2.16
N ILE A 263 -2.85 -4.69 -1.94
CA ILE A 263 -1.50 -5.07 -2.37
C ILE A 263 -1.09 -6.37 -1.67
N ALA A 264 -1.21 -6.49 -0.35
CA ALA A 264 -0.82 -7.71 0.38
C ALA A 264 -1.56 -8.96 -0.09
N ARG A 265 -2.85 -8.86 -0.45
CA ARG A 265 -3.65 -10.00 -0.93
C ARG A 265 -3.39 -10.33 -2.39
N GLN A 266 -3.19 -9.32 -3.24
CA GLN A 266 -2.88 -9.54 -4.65
C GLN A 266 -1.41 -9.87 -4.89
N ARG A 267 -0.53 -9.44 -4.00
CA ARG A 267 0.93 -9.56 -4.06
C ARG A 267 1.47 -9.95 -2.68
N PRO A 268 1.35 -11.24 -2.31
CA PRO A 268 1.74 -11.72 -0.97
C PRO A 268 3.22 -11.54 -0.61
N MET A 269 4.11 -11.36 -1.59
CA MET A 269 5.52 -11.02 -1.34
C MET A 269 5.71 -9.72 -0.54
N PHE A 270 4.72 -8.82 -0.56
CA PHE A 270 4.75 -7.57 0.20
C PHE A 270 4.05 -7.67 1.56
N MET A 271 3.50 -8.84 1.92
CA MET A 271 2.68 -9.02 3.13
C MET A 271 3.44 -8.66 4.40
N SER A 272 4.68 -9.14 4.55
CA SER A 272 5.55 -8.81 5.69
C SER A 272 5.67 -7.28 5.89
N LYS A 273 5.93 -6.55 4.80
CA LYS A 273 6.10 -5.10 4.84
C LYS A 273 4.80 -4.38 5.21
N VAL A 274 3.67 -4.84 4.69
CA VAL A 274 2.34 -4.28 5.02
C VAL A 274 2.02 -4.47 6.50
N ILE A 275 2.30 -5.64 7.05
CA ILE A 275 2.04 -5.94 8.48
C ILE A 275 2.92 -5.07 9.38
N GLN A 276 4.21 -4.94 9.06
CA GLN A 276 5.14 -4.05 9.79
C GLN A 276 4.62 -2.61 9.84
N VAL A 277 4.07 -2.11 8.74
CA VAL A 277 3.53 -0.74 8.64
C VAL A 277 2.25 -0.60 9.48
N TYR A 278 1.39 -1.61 9.47
CA TYR A 278 0.19 -1.64 10.31
C TYR A 278 0.51 -1.64 11.81
N GLU A 279 1.54 -2.39 12.23
CA GLU A 279 2.05 -2.36 13.61
C GLU A 279 2.59 -0.97 13.98
N THR A 280 3.43 -0.41 13.11
CA THR A 280 4.03 0.93 13.30
C THR A 280 2.95 2.00 13.41
N LEU A 281 1.94 1.97 12.53
CA LEU A 281 0.83 2.92 12.56
C LEU A 281 -0.01 2.76 13.82
N HIS A 282 -0.27 1.54 14.28
CA HIS A 282 -1.04 1.32 15.51
C HIS A 282 -0.34 1.90 16.75
N ALA A 283 0.99 1.78 16.81
CA ALA A 283 1.81 2.37 17.86
C ALA A 283 1.92 3.90 17.74
N ASN A 284 1.97 4.43 16.52
CA ASN A 284 2.26 5.84 16.22
C ASN A 284 1.16 6.48 15.35
N LEU A 285 -0.06 6.52 15.88
CA LEU A 285 -1.15 7.22 15.20
C LEU A 285 -0.85 8.74 15.12
N PRO A 286 -1.06 9.40 13.96
CA PRO A 286 -0.80 10.82 13.83
C PRO A 286 -1.57 11.65 14.89
N PRO A 287 -0.90 12.54 15.64
CA PRO A 287 -1.51 13.32 16.72
C PRO A 287 -2.50 14.37 16.22
N THR A 288 -2.44 14.70 14.93
CA THR A 288 -3.33 15.63 14.23
C THR A 288 -4.76 15.09 14.05
N LEU A 289 -4.97 13.78 14.25
CA LEU A 289 -6.27 13.14 14.10
C LEU A 289 -7.17 13.38 15.31
N ALA A 290 -8.40 13.84 15.07
CA ALA A 290 -9.42 13.98 16.10
C ALA A 290 -9.83 12.61 16.68
N LYS A 291 -10.37 12.59 17.91
CA LYS A 291 -10.81 11.35 18.60
C LYS A 291 -11.74 10.48 17.73
N THR A 292 -12.66 11.10 16.98
CA THR A 292 -13.58 10.40 16.07
C THR A 292 -12.84 9.79 14.87
N GLN A 293 -11.85 10.50 14.33
CA GLN A 293 -11.00 10.02 13.23
C GLN A 293 -10.11 8.86 13.69
N VAL A 294 -9.51 8.95 14.89
CA VAL A 294 -8.72 7.84 15.47
C VAL A 294 -9.56 6.57 15.60
N ARG A 295 -10.81 6.68 16.10
CA ARG A 295 -11.74 5.54 16.15
C ARG A 295 -12.04 4.97 14.77
N SER A 296 -12.25 5.83 13.77
CA SER A 296 -12.48 5.42 12.39
C SER A 296 -11.28 4.69 11.78
N VAL A 297 -10.06 5.22 11.99
CA VAL A 297 -8.81 4.60 11.53
C VAL A 297 -8.60 3.24 12.18
N ARG A 298 -8.78 3.12 13.50
CA ARG A 298 -8.67 1.83 14.22
C ARG A 298 -9.70 0.81 13.72
N LYS A 299 -10.94 1.23 13.47
CA LYS A 299 -11.98 0.37 12.89
C LYS A 299 -11.59 -0.14 11.50
N ASN A 300 -11.07 0.73 10.64
CA ASN A 300 -10.60 0.35 9.30
C ASN A 300 -9.37 -0.56 9.38
N LEU A 301 -8.40 -0.26 10.24
CA LEU A 301 -7.23 -1.09 10.46
C LEU A 301 -7.62 -2.51 10.88
N LYS A 302 -8.55 -2.66 11.83
CA LYS A 302 -9.13 -3.96 12.22
C LYS A 302 -9.73 -4.68 11.01
N LEU A 303 -10.57 -4.00 10.23
CA LEU A 303 -11.23 -4.58 9.06
C LEU A 303 -10.22 -5.08 8.02
N TYR A 304 -9.17 -4.30 7.75
CA TYR A 304 -8.14 -4.67 6.77
C TYR A 304 -7.24 -5.79 7.28
N LEU A 305 -6.88 -5.81 8.57
CA LEU A 305 -6.17 -6.93 9.18
C LEU A 305 -6.96 -8.23 9.11
N LEU A 306 -8.27 -8.21 9.39
CA LEU A 306 -9.14 -9.39 9.23
C LEU A 306 -9.22 -9.84 7.77
N SER A 307 -9.24 -8.90 6.82
CA SER A 307 -9.21 -9.21 5.38
C SER A 307 -7.88 -9.87 4.96
N VAL A 308 -6.75 -9.39 5.49
CA VAL A 308 -5.43 -9.98 5.26
C VAL A 308 -5.31 -11.35 5.93
N LEU A 309 -5.85 -11.52 7.15
CA LEU A 309 -5.81 -12.79 7.89
C LEU A 309 -6.52 -13.93 7.14
N LYS A 310 -7.54 -13.65 6.33
CA LYS A 310 -8.20 -14.67 5.49
C LYS A 310 -7.27 -15.26 4.43
N HIS A 311 -6.18 -14.57 4.10
CA HIS A 311 -5.30 -14.96 3.01
C HIS A 311 -4.41 -16.15 3.42
N PRO A 312 -4.21 -17.17 2.57
CA PRO A 312 -3.36 -18.32 2.90
C PRO A 312 -1.93 -17.96 3.30
N ALA A 313 -1.31 -17.00 2.60
CA ALA A 313 0.03 -16.51 2.92
C ALA A 313 0.15 -15.82 4.30
N SER A 314 -0.97 -15.49 4.95
CA SER A 314 -0.93 -14.84 6.27
C SER A 314 -0.55 -15.80 7.40
N LEU A 315 -0.50 -17.12 7.16
CA LEU A 315 -0.14 -18.13 8.15
C LEU A 315 1.23 -17.86 8.78
N GLU A 316 2.20 -17.37 8.00
CA GLU A 316 3.54 -17.01 8.50
C GLU A 316 3.52 -15.84 9.49
N PHE A 317 2.53 -14.94 9.37
CA PHE A 317 2.40 -13.73 10.18
C PHE A 317 1.23 -13.79 11.16
N GLN A 318 0.64 -14.97 11.34
CA GLN A 318 -0.59 -15.18 12.10
C GLN A 318 -0.47 -14.66 13.54
N ALA A 319 0.69 -14.88 14.19
CA ALA A 319 0.94 -14.41 15.56
C ALA A 319 0.95 -12.88 15.67
N GLN A 320 1.60 -12.19 14.72
CA GLN A 320 1.68 -10.73 14.65
C GLN A 320 0.30 -10.12 14.40
N ILE A 321 -0.40 -10.61 13.37
CA ILE A 321 -1.75 -10.15 13.01
C ILE A 321 -2.72 -10.37 14.18
N THR A 322 -2.70 -11.55 14.81
CA THR A 322 -3.58 -11.88 15.93
C THR A 322 -3.32 -10.97 17.12
N THR A 323 -2.06 -10.74 17.47
CA THR A 323 -1.67 -9.82 18.56
C THR A 323 -2.20 -8.42 18.31
N LEU A 324 -2.04 -7.91 17.09
CA LEU A 324 -2.52 -6.59 16.70
C LEU A 324 -4.05 -6.50 16.73
N LEU A 325 -4.76 -7.54 16.26
CA LEU A 325 -6.22 -7.63 16.30
C LEU A 325 -6.76 -7.63 17.73
N VAL A 326 -6.11 -8.35 18.66
CA VAL A 326 -6.46 -8.36 20.09
C VAL A 326 -6.27 -6.97 20.70
N ARG A 327 -5.17 -6.27 20.39
CA ARG A 327 -4.93 -4.88 20.83
C ARG A 327 -5.99 -3.91 20.29
N LEU A 328 -6.54 -4.18 19.11
CA LEU A 328 -7.65 -3.43 18.51
C LEU A 328 -9.04 -3.83 19.07
N GLY A 329 -9.11 -4.75 20.04
CA GLY A 329 -10.35 -5.19 20.68
C GLY A 329 -11.14 -6.22 19.88
N THR A 330 -10.50 -6.97 18.99
CA THR A 330 -11.13 -8.07 18.23
C THR A 330 -11.30 -9.30 19.13
N SER A 331 -12.47 -9.93 19.09
CA SER A 331 -12.72 -11.14 19.89
C SER A 331 -12.03 -12.36 19.26
N TRP A 332 -11.64 -13.33 20.09
CA TRP A 332 -11.03 -14.58 19.60
C TRP A 332 -11.94 -15.36 18.63
N ALA A 333 -13.26 -15.33 18.83
CA ALA A 333 -14.21 -15.95 17.92
C ALA A 333 -14.18 -15.28 16.53
N GLU A 334 -14.11 -13.95 16.46
CA GLU A 334 -14.00 -13.21 15.20
C GLU A 334 -12.66 -13.50 14.53
N ILE A 335 -11.54 -13.54 15.27
CA ILE A 335 -10.23 -13.89 14.72
C ILE A 335 -10.26 -15.32 14.15
N SER A 336 -10.71 -16.30 14.93
CA SER A 336 -10.77 -17.71 14.51
C SER A 336 -11.65 -17.91 13.27
N HIS A 337 -12.76 -17.19 13.14
CA HIS A 337 -13.64 -17.27 11.96
C HIS A 337 -12.96 -16.75 10.68
N ASN A 338 -11.98 -15.85 10.80
CA ASN A 338 -11.25 -15.26 9.67
C ASN A 338 -9.88 -15.92 9.42
N MET A 339 -9.53 -16.97 10.16
CA MET A 339 -8.30 -17.74 9.92
C MET A 339 -8.40 -18.54 8.60
N PRO A 340 -7.31 -18.69 7.84
CA PRO A 340 -7.28 -19.61 6.71
C PRO A 340 -7.48 -21.02 7.25
N SER A 341 -8.36 -21.79 6.61
CA SER A 341 -8.48 -23.21 6.95
C SER A 341 -7.13 -23.88 6.63
N SER A 342 -6.48 -24.49 7.63
CA SER A 342 -5.33 -25.37 7.43
C SER A 342 -5.81 -26.64 6.72
N LYS A 343 -6.18 -26.52 5.45
CA LYS A 343 -6.26 -27.69 4.57
C LYS A 343 -4.83 -28.01 4.19
N SER A 344 -4.20 -28.79 5.05
CA SER A 344 -3.02 -29.55 4.66
C SER A 344 -3.34 -30.27 3.35
N SER A 345 -2.37 -30.19 2.45
CA SER A 345 -2.27 -30.94 1.21
C SER A 345 -2.10 -32.45 1.47
N HIS A 346 -2.91 -33.06 2.34
CA HIS A 346 -3.12 -34.49 2.34
C HIS A 346 -4.06 -34.86 1.19
N LYS A 347 -3.52 -34.79 -0.04
CA LYS A 347 -4.02 -35.66 -1.12
C LYS A 347 -3.66 -37.09 -0.72
N ARG A 348 -4.59 -37.77 -0.04
CA ARG A 348 -4.61 -39.24 -0.09
C ARG A 348 -4.81 -39.63 -1.56
N PRO A 349 -4.06 -40.61 -2.10
CA PRO A 349 -4.40 -41.18 -3.38
C PRO A 349 -5.76 -41.86 -3.21
N ARG A 350 -6.75 -41.38 -3.94
CA ARG A 350 -8.07 -41.99 -3.99
C ARG A 350 -7.94 -43.20 -4.91
N ASP A 351 -7.59 -44.34 -4.33
CA ASP A 351 -7.64 -45.61 -5.03
C ASP A 351 -9.12 -45.99 -5.23
N ASN A 352 -9.42 -46.39 -6.45
CA ASN A 352 -10.76 -46.55 -6.97
C ASN A 352 -10.97 -48.05 -7.14
N THR A 353 -11.37 -48.75 -6.07
CA THR A 353 -11.77 -50.16 -6.18
C THR A 353 -13.08 -50.39 -5.44
N ASP A 354 -14.06 -50.71 -6.27
CA ASP A 354 -15.38 -51.23 -5.98
C ASP A 354 -15.27 -52.60 -5.30
N SER A 355 -15.89 -52.81 -4.13
CA SER A 355 -16.31 -54.14 -3.69
C SER A 355 -17.22 -54.08 -2.47
N THR A 356 -18.50 -54.24 -2.75
CA THR A 356 -19.55 -54.67 -1.84
C THR A 356 -19.26 -56.03 -1.17
N LEU A 357 -19.62 -56.13 0.11
CA LEU A 357 -20.06 -57.32 0.87
C LEU A 357 -19.03 -58.14 1.70
N LYS A 358 -19.27 -58.06 3.02
CA LYS A 358 -19.47 -59.16 4.00
C LYS A 358 -18.26 -59.93 4.58
N LYS A 359 -18.05 -59.62 5.88
CA LYS A 359 -18.13 -60.52 7.06
C LYS A 359 -17.03 -61.57 7.34
N ARG A 360 -16.65 -61.56 8.63
CA ARG A 360 -16.11 -62.63 9.54
C ARG A 360 -14.58 -62.83 9.45
N LYS A 361 -13.82 -62.43 10.48
CA LYS A 361 -13.56 -63.05 11.80
C LYS A 361 -12.79 -64.37 11.66
N LEU A 362 -11.50 -64.34 12.02
CA LEU A 362 -10.82 -65.20 13.01
C LEU A 362 -9.29 -64.97 12.94
N GLU A 363 -8.69 -64.61 14.08
CA GLU A 363 -7.34 -65.09 14.46
C GLU A 363 -7.48 -66.55 14.96
N PRO A 364 -6.45 -67.45 14.89
CA PRO A 364 -5.22 -67.27 15.67
C PRO A 364 -3.90 -67.95 15.19
N ASN A 365 -2.77 -67.34 15.59
CA ASN A 365 -1.53 -67.88 16.17
C ASN A 365 -0.49 -68.80 15.44
N LEU A 366 0.78 -68.43 15.72
CA LEU A 366 2.04 -69.20 15.94
C LEU A 366 3.09 -69.40 14.83
N GLY A 367 4.35 -69.09 15.23
CA GLY A 367 5.63 -69.52 14.63
C GLY A 367 6.54 -68.34 14.23
N GLU A 368 7.22 -67.66 15.15
CA GLU A 368 8.64 -67.90 15.54
C GLU A 368 9.60 -68.02 14.34
N ASP A 369 10.45 -67.00 14.09
CA ASP A 369 11.90 -67.18 14.29
C ASP A 369 12.68 -65.85 14.31
N ASP A 370 13.75 -65.90 15.10
CA ASP A 370 14.74 -64.92 15.55
C ASP A 370 15.63 -64.33 14.44
N LYS A 371 16.06 -63.06 14.60
CA LYS A 371 17.44 -62.55 14.40
C LYS A 371 17.49 -61.04 14.67
N GLY A 372 18.07 -60.67 15.80
CA GLY A 372 18.32 -59.27 16.18
C GLY A 372 19.46 -58.56 15.44
N LYS A 373 19.49 -57.23 15.59
CA LYS A 373 20.69 -56.41 15.85
C LYS A 373 20.30 -54.94 16.09
N ASP A 374 20.53 -54.47 17.32
CA ASP A 374 20.67 -53.06 17.68
C ASP A 374 21.75 -52.39 16.82
N LEU A 375 21.46 -51.21 16.27
CA LEU A 375 22.44 -50.15 16.01
C LEU A 375 21.75 -48.77 15.99
N GLU A 376 22.19 -47.92 16.92
CA GLU A 376 22.10 -46.46 17.01
C GLU A 376 22.07 -45.70 15.66
N PRO A 377 21.38 -44.53 15.58
CA PRO A 377 21.63 -43.57 14.52
C PRO A 377 22.32 -42.30 15.03
N GLY A 378 23.54 -42.08 14.55
CA GLY A 378 24.13 -40.76 14.33
C GLY A 378 25.23 -40.86 13.26
N PRO A 379 25.77 -39.76 12.71
CA PRO A 379 25.16 -38.47 12.39
C PRO A 379 25.45 -38.03 10.92
N SER A 380 24.55 -37.29 10.29
CA SER A 380 24.86 -36.30 9.22
C SER A 380 23.61 -35.43 9.02
N GLY A 381 23.63 -34.10 8.93
CA GLY A 381 24.72 -33.21 8.57
C GLY A 381 24.34 -32.43 7.31
N MET A 382 23.25 -31.65 7.34
CA MET A 382 23.02 -30.56 6.38
C MET A 382 22.31 -29.39 7.08
N SER A 383 23.09 -28.35 7.31
CA SER A 383 22.78 -27.10 7.99
C SER A 383 21.73 -26.26 7.26
N LYS A 384 20.60 -25.99 7.93
CA LYS A 384 19.76 -24.80 7.69
C LYS A 384 20.33 -23.66 8.52
N ALA A 385 21.14 -22.79 7.91
CA ALA A 385 21.49 -21.51 8.53
C ALA A 385 20.34 -20.52 8.29
N SER A 386 19.51 -20.28 9.30
CA SER A 386 18.67 -19.09 9.35
C SER A 386 19.59 -17.89 9.60
N SER A 387 19.61 -16.92 8.70
CA SER A 387 20.25 -15.63 8.93
C SER A 387 19.49 -14.88 10.04
N GLN A 388 19.90 -15.06 11.29
CA GLN A 388 19.42 -14.26 12.44
C GLN A 388 19.82 -12.79 12.22
N THR A 389 18.89 -11.86 12.42
CA THR A 389 19.19 -10.42 12.31
C THR A 389 19.88 -9.91 13.57
N ASP A 390 20.66 -8.83 13.48
CA ASP A 390 21.31 -8.19 14.64
C ASP A 390 20.32 -7.83 15.77
N THR A 391 19.08 -7.50 15.37
CA THR A 391 17.96 -7.27 16.27
C THR A 391 17.52 -8.53 17.01
N ASP A 392 17.50 -9.69 16.34
CA ASP A 392 17.12 -10.96 16.97
C ASP A 392 18.18 -11.42 17.97
N ILE A 393 19.46 -11.27 17.63
CA ILE A 393 20.58 -11.59 18.52
C ILE A 393 20.53 -10.71 19.77
N THR A 394 20.20 -9.42 19.61
CA THR A 394 20.08 -8.49 20.73
C THR A 394 18.83 -8.79 21.58
N ALA A 395 17.73 -9.21 20.97
CA ALA A 395 16.53 -9.60 21.70
C ALA A 395 16.74 -10.88 22.53
N GLU A 396 17.44 -11.87 21.95
CA GLU A 396 17.83 -13.11 22.67
C GLU A 396 18.73 -12.79 23.87
N PHE A 397 19.65 -11.83 23.75
CA PHE A 397 20.49 -11.36 24.85
C PHE A 397 19.68 -10.67 25.97
N LEU A 398 18.68 -9.85 25.63
CA LEU A 398 17.90 -9.10 26.60
C LEU A 398 16.88 -9.96 27.36
N GLN A 399 16.37 -11.02 26.73
CA GLN A 399 15.31 -11.85 27.30
C GLN A 399 15.60 -12.38 28.73
N PRO A 400 16.77 -12.96 29.06
CA PRO A 400 17.07 -13.42 30.41
C PRO A 400 17.31 -12.27 31.42
N LEU A 401 17.58 -11.06 30.93
CA LEU A 401 17.83 -9.89 31.78
C LEU A 401 16.54 -9.19 32.24
N LEU A 402 15.40 -9.50 31.62
CA LEU A 402 14.08 -8.93 31.96
C LEU A 402 13.44 -9.63 33.18
N THR A 403 14.20 -9.75 34.27
CA THR A 403 13.69 -10.22 35.57
C THR A 403 12.86 -9.12 36.26
N PRO A 404 11.95 -9.47 37.18
CA PRO A 404 11.16 -8.49 37.92
C PRO A 404 12.00 -7.41 38.60
N ASP A 405 13.13 -7.80 39.21
CA ASP A 405 14.04 -6.89 39.91
C ASP A 405 14.71 -5.90 38.94
N ASN A 406 15.26 -6.41 37.84
CA ASN A 406 15.91 -5.56 36.84
C ASN A 406 14.92 -4.60 36.16
N VAL A 407 13.68 -5.04 35.94
CA VAL A 407 12.62 -4.21 35.37
C VAL A 407 12.20 -3.13 36.38
N ALA A 408 12.10 -3.47 37.68
CA ALA A 408 11.81 -2.50 38.72
C ALA A 408 12.91 -1.43 38.81
N ASP A 409 14.18 -1.84 38.80
CA ASP A 409 15.32 -0.92 38.79
C ASP A 409 15.33 -0.02 37.55
N LEU A 410 15.05 -0.58 36.37
CA LEU A 410 14.94 0.18 35.13
C LEU A 410 13.83 1.23 35.21
N VAL A 411 12.67 0.86 35.76
CA VAL A 411 11.55 1.79 35.97
C VAL A 411 11.97 2.89 36.94
N LEU A 412 12.57 2.56 38.09
CA LEU A 412 13.02 3.52 39.09
C LEU A 412 14.03 4.52 38.50
N ILE A 413 15.00 4.05 37.71
CA ILE A 413 15.97 4.92 37.02
C ILE A 413 15.25 5.82 36.00
N SER A 414 14.24 5.29 35.29
CA SER A 414 13.48 6.05 34.30
C SER A 414 12.53 7.09 34.92
N MET A 415 12.13 6.93 36.18
CA MET A 415 11.20 7.86 36.85
C MET A 415 11.73 9.29 36.91
N ALA A 416 13.06 9.47 36.99
CA ALA A 416 13.70 10.79 36.96
C ALA A 416 13.52 11.53 35.62
N TYR A 417 13.16 10.82 34.55
CA TYR A 417 12.96 11.39 33.21
C TYR A 417 11.48 11.54 32.85
N LEU A 418 10.56 11.17 33.75
CA LEU A 418 9.12 11.30 33.54
C LEU A 418 8.62 12.68 34.01
N PRO A 419 7.60 13.24 33.35
CA PRO A 419 6.97 14.48 33.80
C PRO A 419 6.25 14.28 35.16
N GLU A 420 6.23 15.32 35.99
CA GLU A 420 5.58 15.31 37.32
C GLU A 420 4.07 15.07 37.25
N THR A 421 3.43 15.38 36.11
CA THR A 421 2.00 15.16 35.89
C THR A 421 1.77 14.26 34.68
N MET A 422 0.78 13.36 34.80
CA MET A 422 0.46 12.39 33.75
C MET A 422 0.00 13.13 32.48
N PRO A 423 0.67 12.95 31.34
CA PRO A 423 0.27 13.61 30.10
C PRO A 423 -1.12 13.14 29.66
N ALA A 424 -1.99 14.09 29.29
CA ALA A 424 -3.36 13.80 28.84
C ALA A 424 -3.40 12.83 27.64
N TYR A 425 -2.37 12.87 26.79
CA TYR A 425 -2.20 11.92 25.69
C TYR A 425 -1.98 10.48 26.20
N PHE A 426 -1.05 10.28 27.15
CA PHE A 426 -0.76 8.97 27.74
C PHE A 426 -2.01 8.39 28.41
N GLN A 427 -2.73 9.20 29.18
CA GLN A 427 -3.96 8.79 29.85
C GLN A 427 -5.04 8.32 28.86
N ALA A 428 -5.11 8.92 27.67
CA ALA A 428 -6.10 8.56 26.64
C ALA A 428 -5.76 7.28 25.86
N ILE A 429 -4.50 6.88 25.81
CA ILE A 429 -4.03 5.69 25.06
C ILE A 429 -3.69 4.49 25.96
N TYR A 430 -3.47 4.73 27.25
CA TYR A 430 -3.09 3.70 28.20
C TYR A 430 -4.19 2.63 28.31
N THR A 431 -3.81 1.38 28.03
CA THR A 431 -4.68 0.21 28.19
C THR A 431 -4.02 -0.74 29.19
N PRO A 432 -4.61 -0.98 30.37
CA PRO A 432 -4.04 -1.86 31.38
C PRO A 432 -3.80 -3.27 30.84
N VAL A 433 -2.61 -3.83 31.07
CA VAL A 433 -2.29 -5.20 30.69
C VAL A 433 -2.94 -6.16 31.70
N LYS A 434 -3.93 -6.94 31.27
CA LYS A 434 -4.75 -7.80 32.15
C LYS A 434 -4.00 -9.01 32.76
N SER A 435 -2.85 -9.38 32.21
CA SER A 435 -2.02 -10.49 32.69
C SER A 435 -0.57 -10.21 32.30
N ALA A 436 0.13 -9.45 33.15
CA ALA A 436 1.52 -9.05 32.92
C ALA A 436 2.49 -10.17 33.35
N GLY A 437 3.65 -10.28 32.69
CA GLY A 437 4.72 -11.20 33.05
C GLY A 437 4.68 -12.56 32.37
N THR A 438 3.88 -12.76 31.31
CA THR A 438 3.95 -14.01 30.54
C THR A 438 5.24 -14.10 29.72
N GLU A 439 5.75 -15.31 29.49
CA GLU A 439 6.98 -15.50 28.70
C GLU A 439 6.89 -14.87 27.30
N ALA A 440 5.71 -14.92 26.67
CA ALA A 440 5.44 -14.26 25.40
C ALA A 440 5.55 -12.73 25.49
N GLN A 441 5.16 -12.12 26.61
CA GLN A 441 5.31 -10.68 26.83
C GLN A 441 6.75 -10.29 27.09
N ILE A 442 7.49 -11.10 27.86
CA ILE A 442 8.91 -10.89 28.12
C ILE A 442 9.67 -10.91 26.79
N LYS A 443 9.39 -11.91 25.94
CA LYS A 443 9.98 -12.00 24.59
C LYS A 443 9.61 -10.80 23.71
N HIS A 444 8.36 -10.34 23.77
CA HIS A 444 7.93 -9.17 23.01
C HIS A 444 8.60 -7.88 23.49
N LEU A 445 8.74 -7.70 24.81
CA LEU A 445 9.43 -6.55 25.41
C LEU A 445 10.91 -6.55 25.03
N ALA A 446 11.57 -7.71 25.06
CA ALA A 446 12.95 -7.87 24.60
C ALA A 446 13.11 -7.44 23.14
N GLN A 447 12.17 -7.81 22.25
CA GLN A 447 12.20 -7.39 20.84
C GLN A 447 12.02 -5.86 20.67
N LEU A 448 11.12 -5.25 21.44
CA LEU A 448 10.92 -3.80 21.41
C LEU A 448 12.18 -3.06 21.86
N MET A 449 12.79 -3.50 22.97
CA MET A 449 14.04 -2.92 23.47
C MET A 449 15.19 -3.12 22.49
N ALA A 450 15.34 -4.32 21.92
CA ALA A 450 16.36 -4.60 20.92
C ALA A 450 16.23 -3.73 19.67
N THR A 451 14.99 -3.47 19.22
CA THR A 451 14.72 -2.58 18.09
C THR A 451 15.16 -1.14 18.38
N GLN A 452 14.83 -0.63 19.57
CA GLN A 452 15.22 0.73 20.00
C GLN A 452 16.74 0.86 20.18
N MET A 453 17.38 -0.14 20.80
CA MET A 453 18.83 -0.17 21.00
C MET A 453 19.59 -0.25 19.66
N THR A 454 19.11 -1.10 18.73
CA THR A 454 19.73 -1.23 17.40
C THR A 454 19.57 0.05 16.58
N ALA A 455 18.45 0.78 16.73
CA ALA A 455 18.21 2.05 16.06
C ALA A 455 19.18 3.16 16.51
N VAL A 456 19.68 3.11 17.75
CA VAL A 456 20.72 4.03 18.25
C VAL A 456 22.15 3.47 18.14
N GLY A 457 22.32 2.34 17.44
CA GLY A 457 23.62 1.72 17.19
C GLY A 457 24.16 0.81 18.29
N LEU A 458 23.40 0.57 19.36
CA LEU A 458 23.78 -0.33 20.46
C LEU A 458 23.37 -1.78 20.13
N ARG A 459 24.34 -2.71 20.09
CA ARG A 459 24.11 -4.13 19.78
C ARG A 459 24.81 -5.09 20.76
N PRO A 460 24.43 -5.09 22.05
CA PRO A 460 25.12 -5.87 23.08
C PRO A 460 25.21 -7.37 22.78
N GLY A 461 24.15 -7.96 22.22
CA GLY A 461 24.14 -9.39 21.87
C GLY A 461 25.11 -9.74 20.74
N VAL A 462 25.31 -8.85 19.76
CA VAL A 462 26.24 -9.05 18.65
C VAL A 462 27.68 -8.85 19.10
N GLU A 463 27.93 -7.87 19.97
CA GLU A 463 29.24 -7.58 20.56
C GLU A 463 29.72 -8.74 21.44
N GLN A 464 28.84 -9.32 22.26
CA GLN A 464 29.17 -10.47 23.11
C GLN A 464 29.43 -11.74 22.29
N ARG A 465 28.67 -11.97 21.21
CA ARG A 465 28.89 -13.13 20.31
C ARG A 465 30.21 -13.03 19.55
N LYS A 466 30.65 -11.81 19.20
CA LYS A 466 31.96 -11.56 18.59
C LYS A 466 33.10 -11.77 19.58
N GLN A 467 32.97 -11.31 20.82
CA GLN A 467 33.95 -11.54 21.88
C GLN A 467 34.09 -13.02 22.28
N CYS A 468 33.02 -13.83 22.17
CA CYS A 468 33.14 -15.29 22.39
C CYS A 468 33.76 -16.04 21.20
N THR A 469 33.93 -15.42 20.03
CA THR A 469 34.52 -16.06 18.84
C THR A 469 36.02 -15.77 18.71
N GLU A 470 36.52 -14.73 19.40
CA GLU A 470 37.93 -14.37 19.46
C GLU A 470 38.38 -14.32 20.93
N GLU A 471 39.03 -15.37 21.42
CA GLU A 471 40.19 -15.31 22.35
C GLU A 471 40.80 -16.73 22.56
N PRO A 472 42.10 -16.82 22.93
CA PRO A 472 43.05 -17.82 22.42
C PRO A 472 43.51 -18.88 23.45
N LYS A 473 44.47 -19.71 23.03
CA LYS A 473 45.15 -20.83 23.74
C LYS A 473 45.56 -20.52 25.20
N GLU A 474 45.50 -21.57 26.03
CA GLU A 474 45.97 -21.81 27.42
C GLU A 474 47.14 -20.92 27.91
N GLU A 475 47.33 -20.54 29.20
CA GLU A 475 47.16 -21.28 30.46
C GLU A 475 47.37 -20.33 31.67
N LYS A 476 46.58 -20.46 32.76
CA LYS A 476 47.00 -20.61 34.19
C LYS A 476 45.98 -20.10 35.22
N VAL A 477 45.83 -20.94 36.24
CA VAL A 477 44.87 -20.99 37.36
C VAL A 477 45.09 -19.91 38.42
N VAL A 478 44.03 -19.19 38.86
CA VAL A 478 43.80 -18.73 40.26
C VAL A 478 42.27 -18.60 40.54
N LYS A 479 41.88 -18.91 41.78
CA LYS A 479 40.52 -18.96 42.41
C LYS A 479 39.73 -17.62 42.44
N PRO A 480 38.41 -17.63 42.75
CA PRO A 480 37.49 -16.55 42.41
C PRO A 480 37.34 -15.49 43.51
N GLU A 481 37.43 -14.22 43.14
CA GLU A 481 36.93 -13.09 43.95
C GLU A 481 36.08 -12.13 43.10
N ASN A 482 34.93 -11.78 43.68
CA ASN A 482 33.94 -10.75 43.31
C ASN A 482 34.31 -9.78 42.16
N ILE A 483 33.57 -9.88 41.04
CA ILE A 483 33.59 -8.87 39.99
C ILE A 483 32.60 -7.76 40.35
N LEU A 484 33.11 -6.69 40.97
CA LEU A 484 32.48 -5.37 40.97
C LEU A 484 32.63 -4.73 39.57
N ILE A 485 31.51 -4.30 38.98
CA ILE A 485 31.51 -3.49 37.75
C ILE A 485 32.06 -2.10 38.08
N LYS A 486 33.23 -1.75 37.51
CA LYS A 486 33.81 -0.40 37.58
C LYS A 486 32.98 0.58 36.74
N ARG A 487 32.56 1.69 37.35
CA ARG A 487 31.98 2.86 36.66
C ARG A 487 33.04 3.55 35.80
N HIS A 488 32.86 3.55 34.49
CA HIS A 488 33.52 4.51 33.60
C HIS A 488 32.64 5.75 33.48
N LEU A 489 33.10 6.87 34.06
CA LEU A 489 32.55 8.21 33.84
C LEU A 489 33.03 8.70 32.47
N SER A 490 32.14 8.66 31.48
CA SER A 490 32.26 9.42 30.23
C SER A 490 31.09 10.40 30.16
N VAL A 491 31.41 11.67 30.36
CA VAL A 491 30.49 12.80 30.30
C VAL A 491 30.16 13.10 28.84
N GLN A 492 28.96 12.70 28.40
CA GLN A 492 28.07 13.39 27.44
C GLN A 492 26.99 12.39 26.96
N GLY A 493 25.97 12.17 27.79
CA GLY A 493 24.74 11.50 27.35
C GLY A 493 23.85 12.51 26.63
N ARG A 494 23.65 12.36 25.31
CA ARG A 494 22.54 13.01 24.61
C ARG A 494 21.24 12.36 25.09
N ALA A 495 20.42 13.10 25.82
CA ALA A 495 19.08 12.68 26.20
C ALA A 495 18.18 12.57 24.96
N ILE A 496 17.33 11.54 24.93
CA ILE A 496 16.24 11.40 23.96
C ILE A 496 15.15 12.41 24.35
N PRO A 497 14.77 13.37 23.48
CA PRO A 497 13.71 14.31 23.81
C PRO A 497 12.36 13.59 23.80
N VAL A 498 11.67 13.61 24.94
CA VAL A 498 10.27 13.23 25.05
C VAL A 498 9.43 14.35 24.43
N VAL A 499 8.67 14.03 23.39
CA VAL A 499 7.78 14.98 22.72
C VAL A 499 6.69 15.43 23.71
N GLY A 500 6.80 16.67 24.20
CA GLY A 500 5.79 17.30 25.06
C GLY A 500 6.27 18.33 26.09
N SER A 501 7.58 18.50 26.31
CA SER A 501 8.07 19.48 27.31
C SER A 501 8.13 20.90 26.74
N GLN A 502 7.04 21.67 26.88
CA GLN A 502 7.13 23.14 26.88
C GLN A 502 7.50 23.59 28.30
N SER A 503 8.75 24.01 28.50
CA SER A 503 9.18 24.68 29.73
C SER A 503 8.93 26.18 29.58
N ALA A 504 7.78 26.64 30.05
CA ALA A 504 7.56 28.04 30.36
C ALA A 504 8.11 28.32 31.76
N LEU A 505 9.24 29.02 31.84
CA LEU A 505 9.68 29.70 33.06
C LEU A 505 10.05 31.14 32.68
N GLY A 506 9.13 32.05 32.98
CA GLY A 506 9.38 33.49 32.94
C GLY A 506 10.10 33.95 34.21
N GLY A 507 11.05 34.87 34.04
CA GLY A 507 11.74 35.55 35.13
C GLY A 507 12.54 36.74 34.58
N ARG A 508 12.00 37.95 34.82
CA ARG A 508 12.48 39.29 34.42
C ARG A 508 13.98 39.57 34.68
N GLY A 509 14.59 40.33 33.77
CA GLY A 509 15.83 41.09 33.98
C GLY A 509 16.10 42.07 32.83
N THR A 510 16.10 43.36 33.15
CA THR A 510 16.14 44.59 32.34
C THR A 510 17.37 44.86 31.45
N LEU A 511 17.10 45.58 30.33
CA LEU A 511 17.90 46.58 29.58
C LEU A 511 19.42 46.38 29.37
N VAL A 512 19.88 46.40 28.10
CA VAL A 512 20.55 47.55 27.42
C VAL A 512 20.59 47.26 25.90
N ARG A 513 20.30 48.29 25.10
CA ARG A 513 20.30 48.32 23.63
C ARG A 513 21.55 49.06 23.18
N GLU A 514 22.36 48.46 22.32
CA GLU A 514 23.43 49.16 21.61
C GLU A 514 23.46 48.75 20.13
N GLU A 515 23.35 49.77 19.28
CA GLU A 515 23.28 49.71 17.82
C GLU A 515 24.69 49.64 17.23
N ALA A 516 24.91 48.77 16.25
CA ALA A 516 26.09 48.84 15.37
C ALA A 516 25.64 49.28 13.97
N ARG A 517 26.03 50.51 13.64
CA ARG A 517 25.98 51.13 12.30
C ARG A 517 27.06 50.53 11.40
N THR A 518 26.77 50.35 10.12
CA THR A 518 27.76 50.55 9.04
C THR A 518 27.10 51.04 7.75
N HIS A 519 27.23 52.35 7.54
CA HIS A 519 27.51 53.11 6.32
C HIS A 519 27.05 52.63 4.92
N HIS A 520 26.16 53.43 4.33
CA HIS A 520 26.12 53.76 2.89
C HIS A 520 26.97 55.02 2.59
N PRO A 521 27.34 55.23 1.33
CA PRO A 521 27.36 56.58 0.76
C PRO A 521 26.39 56.71 -0.43
N CYS A 522 25.76 57.88 -0.46
CA CYS A 522 24.81 58.36 -1.46
C CYS A 522 25.48 58.78 -2.78
N HIS A 523 24.73 58.68 -3.88
CA HIS A 523 24.74 59.65 -4.96
C HIS A 523 23.29 59.97 -5.40
N ALA A 524 23.10 61.20 -5.85
CA ALA A 524 21.87 61.99 -5.79
C ALA A 524 21.16 62.20 -7.14
N ALA A 525 19.93 62.75 -7.03
CA ALA A 525 19.13 63.47 -8.04
C ALA A 525 18.49 62.63 -9.17
N THR A 526 17.26 62.85 -9.65
CA THR A 526 16.46 64.09 -9.73
C THR A 526 14.97 63.75 -9.98
N ALA A 527 14.12 64.71 -9.65
CA ALA A 527 12.65 64.70 -9.75
C ALA A 527 12.09 64.69 -11.19
N GLY A 528 10.84 64.23 -11.32
CA GLY A 528 10.00 64.45 -12.49
C GLY A 528 8.55 64.05 -12.23
N ARG A 529 7.74 65.00 -11.74
CA ARG A 529 6.26 64.92 -11.81
C ARG A 529 5.84 65.22 -13.25
N ARG A 530 4.98 64.36 -13.82
CA ARG A 530 3.68 64.72 -14.40
C ARG A 530 2.83 63.48 -14.52
#